data_AF-A0A061JNJ8-F1
#
_entry.id   AF-A0A061JNJ8-F1
#
_cell.length_a   1.000
_cell.length_b   1.000
_cell.length_c   1.000
_cell.angle_alpha   90.00
_cell.angle_beta   90.00
_cell.angle_gamma   90.00
#
_symmetry.space_group_name_H-M   'P 1'
#
loop_
_entity.id
_entity.type
_entity.pdbx_description
1 polymer ?
#
loop_
_entity_poly.entity_id
_entity_poly.type
_entity_poly.pdbx_seq_one_letter_code
_entity_poly.pdbx_strand_id
1 'polypeptide(L)'
;MRLGLLSLCLLQLAACTNVPPSPEQTVTVSGCPVVTRCTLDPAAPASNGELSDDSDNLMAAWGECAAKVDLVVDHNARSTQP
;
A
#
# COMPACT_ATOMS: atom_id res chain seq x y z
N MET A 1 55.84 11.88 20.76
CA MET A 1 54.44 11.98 21.25
C MET A 1 53.38 11.77 20.16
N ARG A 2 53.60 12.17 18.89
CA ARG A 2 52.62 11.99 17.79
C ARG A 2 52.28 10.53 17.43
N LEU A 3 53.26 9.62 17.43
CA LEU A 3 53.02 8.20 17.11
C LEU A 3 52.14 7.50 18.15
N GLY A 4 52.24 7.88 19.42
CA GLY A 4 51.42 7.30 20.50
C GLY A 4 49.94 7.69 20.41
N LEU A 5 49.65 8.94 20.02
CA LEU A 5 48.27 9.40 19.78
C LEU A 5 47.63 8.69 18.58
N LEU A 6 48.40 8.47 17.51
CA LEU A 6 47.93 7.71 16.34
C LEU A 6 47.62 6.24 16.71
N SER A 7 48.46 5.62 17.55
CA SER A 7 48.22 4.25 18.03
C SER A 7 46.99 4.16 18.93
N LEU A 8 46.73 5.17 19.78
CA LEU A 8 45.55 5.22 20.64
C LEU A 8 44.25 5.42 19.84
N CYS A 9 44.29 6.22 18.76
CA CYS A 9 43.17 6.37 17.84
C CYS A 9 42.80 5.06 17.13
N LEU A 10 43.80 4.27 16.72
CA LEU A 10 43.55 3.01 16.02
C LEU A 10 42.95 1.92 16.92
N LEU A 11 43.26 1.90 18.22
CA LEU A 11 42.62 0.98 19.17
C LEU A 11 41.13 1.31 19.42
N GLN A 12 40.71 2.57 19.25
CA GLN A 12 39.30 2.96 19.41
C GLN A 12 38.43 2.62 18.19
N LEU A 13 39.03 2.34 17.02
CA LEU A 13 38.29 1.89 15.83
C LEU A 13 38.00 0.38 15.83
N ALA A 14 38.55 -0.39 16.77
CA ALA A 14 38.26 -1.81 16.92
C ALA A 14 36.93 -2.05 17.62
N ALA A 15 35.84 -1.49 17.11
CA ALA A 15 34.49 -1.90 17.46
C ALA A 15 34.08 -3.12 16.61
N CYS A 16 34.89 -4.18 16.62
CA CYS A 16 34.49 -5.49 16.10
C CYS A 16 33.69 -6.21 17.19
N THR A 17 32.48 -5.73 17.47
CA THR A 17 31.54 -6.50 18.29
C THR A 17 30.80 -7.45 17.36
N ASN A 18 30.56 -8.69 17.81
CA ASN A 18 29.67 -9.63 17.15
C ASN A 18 28.23 -9.12 17.30
N VAL A 19 27.88 -8.08 16.54
CA VAL A 19 26.49 -7.63 16.41
C VAL A 19 25.77 -8.63 15.51
N PRO A 20 24.59 -9.13 15.91
CA PRO A 20 23.76 -9.93 15.02
C PRO A 20 23.56 -9.18 13.69
N PRO A 21 23.61 -9.88 12.54
CA PRO A 21 23.38 -9.23 11.26
C PRO A 21 22.07 -8.45 11.32
N SER A 22 22.07 -7.23 10.75
CA SER A 22 20.86 -6.42 10.66
C SER A 22 19.73 -7.27 10.07
N PRO A 23 18.52 -7.22 10.62
CA PRO A 23 17.39 -7.92 10.03
C PRO A 23 17.25 -7.52 8.56
N GLU A 24 16.87 -8.50 7.74
CA GLU A 24 16.67 -8.30 6.32
C GLU A 24 15.62 -7.20 6.11
N GLN A 25 15.93 -6.23 5.25
CA GLN A 25 15.00 -5.15 4.97
C GLN A 25 13.79 -5.72 4.25
N THR A 26 12.59 -5.49 4.81
CA THR A 26 11.35 -5.87 4.15
C THR A 26 11.16 -4.98 2.93
N VAL A 27 11.24 -5.57 1.73
CA VAL A 27 10.97 -4.85 0.48
C VAL A 27 9.47 -4.57 0.40
N THR A 28 9.09 -3.30 0.51
CA THR A 28 7.73 -2.87 0.19
C THR A 28 7.57 -2.90 -1.33
N VAL A 29 6.91 -3.93 -1.85
CA VAL A 29 6.53 -3.97 -3.26
C VAL A 29 5.35 -3.02 -3.45
N SER A 30 5.59 -1.86 -4.06
CA SER A 30 4.54 -0.92 -4.46
C SER A 30 3.83 -1.43 -5.71
N GLY A 31 2.87 -2.34 -5.53
CA GLY A 31 1.97 -2.80 -6.60
C GLY A 31 0.73 -1.91 -6.73
N CYS A 32 0.04 -2.01 -7.87
CA CYS A 32 -1.34 -1.51 -7.95
C CYS A 32 -2.23 -2.37 -7.04
N PRO A 33 -3.19 -1.79 -6.31
CA PRO A 33 -4.15 -2.57 -5.54
C PRO A 33 -4.95 -3.49 -6.48
N VAL A 34 -5.33 -4.67 -5.97
CA VAL A 34 -6.12 -5.63 -6.75
C VAL A 34 -7.48 -5.02 -7.06
N VAL A 35 -7.78 -4.85 -8.36
CA VAL A 35 -9.10 -4.41 -8.82
C VAL A 35 -10.00 -5.61 -8.98
N THR A 36 -11.13 -5.63 -8.27
CA THR A 36 -12.17 -6.66 -8.39
C THR A 36 -13.31 -6.17 -9.28
N ARG A 37 -14.10 -7.11 -9.82
CA ARG A 37 -15.32 -6.77 -10.58
C ARG A 37 -16.30 -6.02 -9.69
N CYS A 38 -17.02 -5.06 -10.27
CA CYS A 38 -18.16 -4.45 -9.60
C CYS A 38 -19.27 -5.48 -9.42
N THR A 39 -19.89 -5.46 -8.25
CA THR A 39 -21.04 -6.29 -7.90
C THR A 39 -22.11 -5.38 -7.31
N LEU A 40 -23.37 -5.71 -7.59
CA LEU A 40 -24.52 -5.11 -6.93
C LEU A 40 -25.23 -6.22 -6.18
N ASP A 41 -25.53 -5.97 -4.91
CA ASP A 41 -26.27 -6.94 -4.12
C ASP A 41 -27.74 -6.96 -4.56
N PRO A 42 -28.39 -8.13 -4.59
CA PRO A 42 -29.82 -8.22 -4.87
C PRO A 42 -30.64 -7.47 -3.80
N ALA A 43 -31.52 -6.58 -4.23
CA ALA A 43 -32.48 -5.89 -3.36
C ALA A 43 -33.85 -6.59 -3.37
N ALA A 44 -34.48 -6.71 -2.20
CA ALA A 44 -35.81 -7.30 -2.04
C ALA A 44 -36.58 -6.64 -0.88
N PRO A 45 -36.83 -5.33 -0.94
CA PRO A 45 -37.43 -4.60 0.17
C PRO A 45 -38.89 -4.99 0.38
N ALA A 46 -39.28 -5.22 1.63
CA ALA A 46 -40.65 -5.46 2.07
C ALA A 46 -41.33 -4.19 2.61
N SER A 47 -40.57 -3.11 2.80
CA SER A 47 -41.07 -1.81 3.26
C SER A 47 -40.41 -0.64 2.52
N ASN A 48 -41.02 0.54 2.60
CA ASN A 48 -40.42 1.77 2.05
C ASN A 48 -39.13 2.17 2.78
N GLY A 49 -38.99 1.80 4.06
CA GLY A 49 -37.75 2.02 4.81
C GLY A 49 -36.62 1.19 4.20
N GLU A 50 -36.85 -0.11 4.05
CA GLU A 50 -35.89 -1.03 3.40
C GLU A 50 -35.59 -0.63 1.95
N LEU A 51 -36.58 -0.12 1.21
CA LEU A 51 -36.35 0.41 -0.14
C LEU A 51 -35.41 1.62 -0.13
N SER A 52 -35.54 2.50 0.87
CA SER A 52 -34.65 3.65 1.04
C SER A 52 -33.23 3.19 1.36
N ASP A 53 -33.09 2.24 2.29
CA ASP A 53 -31.79 1.68 2.66
C ASP A 53 -31.12 0.97 1.47
N ASP A 54 -31.88 0.17 0.71
CA ASP A 54 -31.40 -0.49 -0.51
C ASP A 54 -30.98 0.53 -1.58
N SER A 55 -31.67 1.66 -1.68
CA SER A 55 -31.29 2.75 -2.60
C SER A 55 -29.97 3.40 -2.18
N ASP A 56 -29.76 3.63 -0.89
CA ASP A 56 -28.51 4.18 -0.37
C ASP A 56 -27.33 3.21 -0.59
N ASN A 57 -27.55 1.92 -0.31
CA ASN A 57 -26.58 0.86 -0.57
C ASN A 57 -26.23 0.75 -2.07
N LEU A 58 -27.24 0.83 -2.93
CA LEU A 58 -27.06 0.84 -4.38
C LEU A 58 -26.17 2.01 -4.81
N MET A 59 -26.49 3.24 -4.38
CA MET A 59 -25.69 4.43 -4.72
C MET A 59 -24.25 4.32 -4.22
N ALA A 60 -24.03 3.78 -3.03
CA ALA A 60 -22.70 3.54 -2.50
C ALA A 60 -21.91 2.54 -3.38
N ALA A 61 -22.52 1.40 -3.74
CA ALA A 61 -21.90 0.39 -4.60
C ALA A 61 -21.57 0.94 -6.01
N TRP A 62 -22.40 1.82 -6.55
CA TRP A 62 -22.11 2.54 -7.79
C TRP A 62 -20.92 3.49 -7.65
N GLY A 63 -20.82 4.23 -6.54
CA GLY A 63 -19.69 5.10 -6.25
C GLY A 63 -18.36 4.32 -6.16
N GLU A 64 -18.37 3.19 -5.45
CA GLU A 64 -17.20 2.29 -5.39
C GLU A 64 -16.82 1.73 -6.75
N CYS A 65 -17.82 1.36 -7.56
CA CYS A 65 -17.57 0.86 -8.91
C CYS A 65 -16.94 1.93 -9.81
N ALA A 66 -17.45 3.17 -9.78
CA ALA A 66 -16.89 4.28 -10.55
C ALA A 66 -15.42 4.52 -10.18
N ALA A 67 -15.09 4.52 -8.89
CA ALA A 67 -13.70 4.66 -8.43
C ALA A 67 -12.77 3.55 -8.95
N LYS A 68 -13.26 2.31 -9.04
CA LYS A 68 -12.49 1.19 -9.64
C LYS A 68 -12.28 1.39 -11.14
N VAL A 69 -13.29 1.87 -11.86
CA VAL A 69 -13.20 2.15 -13.31
C VAL A 69 -12.18 3.26 -13.55
N ASP A 70 -12.25 4.36 -12.79
CA ASP A 70 -11.31 5.48 -12.90
C ASP A 70 -9.86 5.00 -12.70
N LEU A 71 -9.62 4.18 -11.67
CA LEU A 71 -8.30 3.59 -11.42
C LEU A 71 -7.77 2.78 -12.62
N VAL A 72 -8.64 1.97 -13.25
CA VAL A 72 -8.27 1.15 -14.42
C VAL A 72 -7.97 2.04 -15.63
N VAL A 73 -8.80 3.06 -15.88
CA VAL A 73 -8.60 4.03 -16.96
C VAL A 73 -7.26 4.75 -16.79
N ASP A 74 -7.00 5.27 -15.60
CA ASP A 74 -5.75 5.98 -15.27
C ASP A 74 -4.52 5.07 -15.42
N HIS A 75 -4.62 3.82 -14.98
CA HIS A 75 -3.55 2.84 -15.15
C HIS A 75 -3.24 2.60 -16.64
N ASN A 76 -4.27 2.36 -17.45
CA ASN A 76 -4.11 2.07 -18.88
C ASN A 76 -3.59 3.29 -19.66
N ALA A 77 -3.97 4.50 -19.24
CA ALA A 77 -3.45 5.73 -19.83
C ALA A 77 -1.93 5.85 -19.61
N ARG A 78 -1.45 5.59 -18.39
CA ARG A 78 0.00 5.61 -18.08
C ARG A 78 0.78 4.52 -18.82
N SER A 79 0.23 3.32 -18.94
CA SER A 79 0.91 2.21 -19.65
C SER A 79 1.07 2.46 -21.15
N THR A 80 0.31 3.39 -21.71
CA THR A 80 0.34 3.75 -23.14
C THR A 80 1.29 4.92 -23.42
N GLN A 81 1.86 5.55 -22.40
CA GLN A 81 2.76 6.69 -22.53
C GLN A 81 4.17 6.20 -22.93
N PRO A 82 4.80 6.80 -23.98
CA PRO A 82 6.08 6.34 -24.52
C PRO A 82 7.28 6.53 -23.57
#